data_AF-A0A4P9X1X9-F1
#
_entry.id   AF-A0A4P9X1X9-F1
#
_cell.length_a   1.000
_cell.length_b   1.000
_cell.length_c   1.000
_cell.angle_alpha   90.00
_cell.angle_beta   90.00
_cell.angle_gamma   90.00
#
_symmetry.space_group_name_H-M   'P 1'
#
loop_
_entity.id
_entity.type
_entity.pdbx_description
1 polymer ?
#
loop_
_entity_poly.entity_id
_entity_poly.type
_entity_poly.pdbx_seq_one_letter_code
_entity_poly.pdbx_strand_id
1 'polypeptide(L)'
;MELTQAAGDLLRSSAAYYAGLAIVKTTVMASLVSAVVWPIGLLQLAAVIDNPWTLGMDRAKKAGIILARDVLRVYLQGRRPVTLVGSSLGARTLFYCLLELSTIAAVHEIVDSVYLLGAPVAEPAKTWALAASVVAGRFVNVYSRHDWFLAFAFRSINASHHPIAGLTPI
;
A
#
# COMPACT_ATOMS: atom_id res chain seq x y z
N MET A 1 -10.36 51.27 -20.48
CA MET A 1 -9.61 51.69 -19.27
C MET A 1 -9.71 50.66 -18.14
N GLU A 2 -10.85 49.97 -17.99
CA GLU A 2 -11.08 48.90 -17.00
C GLU A 2 -10.18 47.66 -17.16
N LEU A 3 -10.02 47.14 -18.39
CA LEU A 3 -9.27 45.89 -18.63
C LEU A 3 -7.76 46.01 -18.33
N THR A 4 -7.20 47.20 -18.59
CA THR A 4 -5.79 47.53 -18.30
C THR A 4 -5.52 47.68 -16.81
N GLN A 5 -6.52 48.11 -16.04
CA GLN A 5 -6.44 48.19 -14.57
C GLN A 5 -6.56 46.80 -13.95
N ALA A 6 -7.53 45.99 -14.40
CA ALA A 6 -7.69 44.62 -13.94
C ALA A 6 -6.46 43.73 -14.23
N ALA A 7 -5.85 43.86 -15.41
CA ALA A 7 -4.61 43.16 -15.75
C ALA A 7 -3.42 43.64 -14.88
N GLY A 8 -3.36 44.95 -14.60
CA GLY A 8 -2.37 45.53 -13.69
C GLY A 8 -2.51 45.02 -12.26
N ASP A 9 -3.73 44.88 -11.76
CA ASP A 9 -4.04 44.38 -10.42
C ASP A 9 -3.80 42.87 -10.29
N LEU A 10 -4.06 42.10 -11.35
CA LEU A 10 -3.72 40.68 -11.42
C LEU A 10 -2.20 40.45 -11.46
N LEU A 11 -1.48 41.27 -12.22
CA LEU A 11 -0.02 41.22 -12.28
C LEU A 11 0.62 41.63 -10.96
N ARG A 12 0.08 42.68 -10.31
CA ARG A 12 0.55 43.14 -9.00
C ARG A 12 0.25 42.14 -7.90
N SER A 13 -0.94 41.53 -7.89
CA SER A 13 -1.30 40.49 -6.92
C SER A 13 -0.50 39.20 -7.12
N SER A 14 -0.29 38.78 -8.38
CA SER A 14 0.57 37.63 -8.70
C SER A 14 2.02 37.91 -8.32
N ALA A 15 2.57 39.08 -8.67
CA ALA A 15 3.91 39.48 -8.30
C ALA A 15 4.07 39.60 -6.77
N ALA A 16 3.09 40.15 -6.07
CA ALA A 16 3.08 40.22 -4.61
C ALA A 16 3.01 38.82 -3.97
N TYR A 17 2.26 37.89 -4.56
CA TYR A 17 2.20 36.49 -4.12
C TYR A 17 3.55 35.79 -4.28
N TYR A 18 4.17 35.89 -5.46
CA TYR A 18 5.50 35.31 -5.72
C TYR A 18 6.61 35.98 -4.90
N ALA A 19 6.55 37.30 -4.69
CA ALA A 19 7.47 38.04 -3.83
C ALA A 19 7.28 37.65 -2.35
N GLY A 20 6.04 37.50 -1.88
CA GLY A 20 5.74 36.99 -0.54
C GLY A 20 6.29 35.58 -0.31
N LEU A 21 6.13 34.69 -1.29
CA LEU A 21 6.72 33.34 -1.24
C LEU A 21 8.25 33.36 -1.23
N ALA A 22 8.90 34.28 -1.97
CA ALA A 22 10.35 34.42 -1.97
C ALA A 22 10.90 34.98 -0.65
N ILE A 23 10.19 35.92 -0.03
CA ILE A 23 10.53 36.48 1.28
C ILE A 23 10.35 35.42 2.37
N VAL A 24 9.24 34.67 2.36
CA VAL A 24 9.00 33.57 3.30
C VAL A 24 10.09 32.48 3.22
N LYS A 25 10.66 32.24 2.03
CA LYS A 25 11.79 31.30 1.83
C LYS A 25 13.13 31.81 2.37
N THR A 26 13.29 33.12 2.58
CA THR A 26 14.57 33.75 2.98
C THR A 26 14.61 34.22 4.45
N THR A 27 13.51 34.13 5.19
CA THR A 27 13.45 34.50 6.61
C THR A 27 13.82 33.32 7.53
N VAL A 28 14.27 33.58 8.77
CA VAL A 28 14.45 32.56 9.84
C VAL A 28 13.14 31.77 10.12
N MET A 29 11.98 32.31 9.73
CA MET A 29 10.68 31.63 9.70
C MET A 29 10.57 30.54 8.61
N ALA A 30 11.51 30.42 7.67
CA ALA A 30 11.51 29.37 6.66
C ALA A 30 11.63 27.98 7.31
N SER A 31 12.34 27.86 8.43
CA SER A 31 12.37 26.61 9.22
C SER A 31 11.00 26.31 9.83
N LEU A 32 10.34 27.30 10.44
CA LEU A 32 9.01 27.16 11.03
C LEU A 32 7.94 26.84 9.97
N VAL A 33 7.99 27.52 8.83
CA VAL A 33 7.09 27.31 7.69
C VAL A 33 7.38 25.95 7.06
N SER A 34 8.64 25.55 6.87
CA SER A 34 8.97 24.19 6.37
C SER A 34 8.51 23.08 7.32
N ALA A 35 8.55 23.32 8.64
CA ALA A 35 8.07 22.39 9.66
C ALA A 35 6.55 22.21 9.64
N VAL A 36 5.78 23.21 9.17
CA VAL A 36 4.32 23.14 9.01
C VAL A 36 3.93 22.66 7.61
N VAL A 37 4.71 23.01 6.59
CA VAL A 37 4.48 22.61 5.19
C VAL A 37 4.65 21.10 5.02
N TRP A 38 5.61 20.47 5.69
CA TRP A 38 5.79 19.02 5.60
C TRP A 38 4.55 18.22 6.09
N PRO A 39 4.00 18.48 7.30
CA PRO A 39 2.74 17.89 7.74
C PRO A 39 1.56 18.14 6.80
N ILE A 40 1.37 19.38 6.33
CA ILE A 40 0.24 19.74 5.44
C ILE A 40 0.38 19.05 4.08
N GLY A 41 1.59 19.03 3.52
CA GLY A 41 1.89 18.34 2.26
C GLY A 41 1.63 16.84 2.36
N LEU A 42 2.00 16.20 3.48
CA LEU A 42 1.65 14.80 3.74
C LEU A 42 0.14 14.58 3.80
N LEU A 43 -0.63 15.44 4.48
CA LEU A 43 -2.09 15.31 4.54
C LEU A 43 -2.76 15.46 3.17
N GLN A 44 -2.27 16.39 2.34
CA GLN A 44 -2.79 16.56 0.98
C GLN A 44 -2.45 15.36 0.08
N LEU A 45 -1.22 14.83 0.17
CA LEU A 45 -0.84 13.61 -0.53
C LEU A 45 -1.63 12.40 -0.04
N ALA A 46 -1.92 12.28 1.25
CA ALA A 46 -2.75 11.21 1.80
C ALA A 46 -4.13 11.20 1.11
N ALA A 47 -4.81 12.34 1.07
CA ALA A 47 -6.13 12.45 0.47
C ALA A 47 -6.16 12.04 -1.01
N VAL A 48 -5.06 12.27 -1.74
CA VAL A 48 -4.93 11.86 -3.15
C VAL A 48 -4.57 10.38 -3.29
N ILE A 49 -3.77 9.82 -2.37
CA ILE A 49 -3.26 8.45 -2.42
C ILE A 49 -4.26 7.44 -1.81
N ASP A 50 -5.08 7.85 -0.86
CA ASP A 50 -5.97 6.95 -0.10
C ASP A 50 -6.96 6.22 -1.02
N ASN A 51 -7.51 6.92 -2.02
CA ASN A 51 -8.42 6.33 -3.01
C ASN A 51 -7.73 5.28 -3.92
N PRO A 52 -6.65 5.61 -4.68
CA PRO A 52 -5.97 4.63 -5.51
C PRO A 52 -5.32 3.50 -4.71
N TRP A 53 -4.85 3.77 -3.49
CA TRP A 53 -4.29 2.73 -2.61
C TRP A 53 -5.36 1.74 -2.17
N THR A 54 -6.50 2.23 -1.67
CA THR A 54 -7.64 1.37 -1.27
C THR A 54 -8.14 0.54 -2.46
N LEU A 55 -8.27 1.17 -3.62
CA LEU A 55 -8.60 0.49 -4.87
C LEU A 55 -7.55 -0.56 -5.25
N GLY A 56 -6.26 -0.26 -5.06
CA GLY A 56 -5.16 -1.18 -5.25
C GLY A 56 -5.24 -2.39 -4.31
N MET A 57 -5.56 -2.18 -3.03
CA MET A 57 -5.75 -3.26 -2.05
C MET A 57 -6.92 -4.18 -2.41
N ASP A 58 -8.03 -3.64 -2.90
CA ASP A 58 -9.19 -4.40 -3.36
C ASP A 58 -8.88 -5.20 -4.64
N ARG A 59 -8.23 -4.55 -5.61
CA ARG A 59 -7.77 -5.21 -6.84
C ARG A 59 -6.76 -6.33 -6.56
N ALA A 60 -5.83 -6.11 -5.64
CA ALA A 60 -4.87 -7.13 -5.22
C ALA A 60 -5.58 -8.37 -4.64
N LYS A 61 -6.60 -8.17 -3.78
CA LYS A 61 -7.41 -9.27 -3.26
C LYS A 61 -8.10 -10.05 -4.38
N LYS A 62 -8.77 -9.35 -5.30
CA LYS A 62 -9.45 -9.95 -6.45
C LYS A 62 -8.49 -10.72 -7.36
N ALA A 63 -7.31 -10.13 -7.64
CA ALA A 63 -6.26 -10.78 -8.42
C ALA A 63 -5.77 -12.07 -7.74
N GLY A 64 -5.69 -12.10 -6.40
CA GLY A 64 -5.30 -13.29 -5.65
C GLY A 64 -6.31 -14.42 -5.80
N ILE A 65 -7.60 -14.10 -5.74
CA ILE A 65 -8.69 -15.05 -5.96
C ILE A 65 -8.64 -15.63 -7.38
N ILE A 66 -8.42 -14.78 -8.39
CA ILE A 66 -8.27 -15.19 -9.79
C ILE A 66 -7.04 -16.10 -9.95
N LEU A 67 -5.89 -15.71 -9.38
CA LEU A 67 -4.67 -16.50 -9.41
C LEU A 67 -4.88 -17.91 -8.80
N ALA A 68 -5.62 -18.00 -7.69
CA ALA A 68 -5.94 -19.27 -7.06
C ALA A 68 -6.81 -20.15 -7.98
N ARG A 69 -7.91 -19.59 -8.49
CA ARG A 69 -8.95 -20.33 -9.21
C ARG A 69 -8.59 -20.67 -10.65
N ASP A 70 -7.99 -19.74 -11.36
CA ASP A 70 -7.85 -19.81 -12.82
C ASP A 70 -6.43 -20.19 -13.26
N VAL A 71 -5.45 -20.13 -12.34
CA VAL A 71 -4.05 -20.48 -12.64
C VAL A 71 -3.63 -21.70 -11.82
N LEU A 72 -3.60 -21.58 -10.49
CA LEU A 72 -3.06 -22.62 -9.63
C LEU A 72 -3.95 -23.86 -9.56
N ARG A 73 -5.26 -23.68 -9.34
CA ARG A 73 -6.21 -24.80 -9.25
C ARG A 73 -6.30 -25.63 -10.52
N VAL A 74 -6.27 -24.99 -11.69
CA VAL A 74 -6.35 -25.69 -12.99
C VAL A 74 -4.99 -26.23 -13.45
N TYR A 75 -3.93 -26.05 -12.67
CA TYR A 75 -2.58 -26.45 -13.01
C TYR A 75 -2.12 -25.87 -14.35
N LEU A 76 -2.37 -24.57 -14.61
CA LEU A 76 -2.01 -23.93 -15.88
C LEU A 76 -0.50 -24.00 -16.15
N GLN A 77 0.31 -23.88 -15.10
CA GLN A 77 1.76 -24.08 -15.09
C GLN A 77 2.19 -25.56 -15.04
N GLY A 78 1.24 -26.50 -15.10
CA GLY A 78 1.43 -27.92 -14.81
C GLY A 78 1.41 -28.23 -13.31
N ARG A 79 1.63 -29.51 -12.98
CA ARG A 79 1.63 -30.04 -11.59
C ARG A 79 2.96 -29.87 -10.86
N ARG A 80 3.78 -28.90 -11.28
CA ARG A 80 5.06 -28.63 -10.64
C ARG A 80 4.85 -27.75 -9.40
N PRO A 81 5.48 -28.07 -8.26
CA PRO A 81 5.43 -27.20 -7.10
C PRO A 81 5.94 -25.80 -7.42
N VAL A 82 5.24 -24.77 -6.97
CA VAL A 82 5.57 -23.36 -7.23
C VAL A 82 6.10 -22.67 -5.97
N THR A 83 7.09 -21.79 -6.16
CA THR A 83 7.50 -20.83 -5.14
C THR A 83 6.90 -19.47 -5.46
N LEU A 84 6.19 -18.89 -4.50
CA LEU A 84 5.52 -17.59 -4.65
C LEU A 84 6.28 -16.52 -3.87
N VAL A 85 6.65 -15.44 -4.55
CA VAL A 85 7.32 -14.29 -3.93
C VAL A 85 6.51 -13.04 -4.28
N GLY A 86 6.07 -12.31 -3.27
CA GLY A 86 5.26 -11.11 -3.46
C GLY A 86 5.79 -9.98 -2.60
N SER A 87 5.79 -8.77 -3.14
CA SER A 87 6.14 -7.54 -2.42
C SER A 87 4.95 -6.58 -2.40
N SER A 88 4.73 -5.90 -1.28
CA SER A 88 3.66 -4.90 -1.11
C SER A 88 2.29 -5.44 -1.54
N LEU A 89 1.57 -4.78 -2.45
CA LEU A 89 0.30 -5.26 -3.00
C LEU A 89 0.39 -6.66 -3.61
N GLY A 90 1.54 -7.04 -4.18
CA GLY A 90 1.77 -8.41 -4.66
C GLY A 90 1.78 -9.44 -3.53
N ALA A 91 2.35 -9.09 -2.37
CA ALA A 91 2.29 -9.94 -1.18
C ALA A 91 0.83 -10.11 -0.70
N ARG A 92 0.03 -9.04 -0.73
CA ARG A 92 -1.42 -9.11 -0.43
C ARG A 92 -2.16 -9.99 -1.43
N THR A 93 -1.86 -9.89 -2.72
CA THR A 93 -2.39 -10.78 -3.77
C THR A 93 -2.11 -12.24 -3.44
N LEU A 94 -0.86 -12.57 -3.10
CA LEU A 94 -0.49 -13.95 -2.74
C LEU A 94 -1.18 -14.42 -1.46
N PHE A 95 -1.27 -13.59 -0.43
CA PHE A 95 -1.96 -13.96 0.80
C PHE A 95 -3.42 -14.37 0.55
N TYR A 96 -4.18 -13.56 -0.20
CA TYR A 96 -5.57 -13.90 -0.53
C TYR A 96 -5.68 -15.06 -1.54
N CYS A 97 -4.67 -15.26 -2.39
CA CYS A 97 -4.58 -16.45 -3.23
C CYS A 97 -4.49 -17.73 -2.38
N LEU A 98 -3.59 -17.76 -1.39
CA LEU A 98 -3.42 -18.90 -0.49
C LEU A 98 -4.66 -19.13 0.38
N LEU A 99 -5.27 -18.05 0.87
CA LEU A 99 -6.52 -18.14 1.63
C LEU A 99 -7.64 -18.75 0.78
N GLU A 100 -7.76 -18.33 -0.48
CA GLU A 100 -8.75 -18.92 -1.40
C GLU A 100 -8.44 -20.40 -1.66
N LEU A 101 -7.18 -20.77 -1.88
CA LEU A 101 -6.77 -22.17 -2.02
C LEU A 101 -7.09 -23.02 -0.78
N SER A 102 -7.00 -22.46 0.42
CA SER A 102 -7.29 -23.19 1.67
C SER A 102 -8.74 -23.64 1.78
N THR A 103 -9.64 -23.00 1.04
CA THR A 103 -11.05 -23.40 0.96
C THR A 103 -11.30 -24.55 -0.01
N ILE A 104 -10.31 -24.89 -0.85
CA ILE A 104 -10.45 -25.84 -1.95
C ILE A 104 -9.69 -27.12 -1.58
N ALA A 105 -10.43 -28.15 -1.14
CA ALA A 105 -9.86 -29.39 -0.59
C ALA A 105 -8.91 -30.16 -1.54
N ALA A 106 -8.94 -29.90 -2.85
CA ALA A 106 -8.22 -30.66 -3.87
C ALA A 106 -6.88 -30.05 -4.34
N VAL A 107 -6.48 -28.87 -3.83
CA VAL A 107 -5.28 -28.13 -4.31
C VAL A 107 -4.21 -27.97 -3.22
N HIS A 108 -4.26 -28.83 -2.20
CA HIS A 108 -3.13 -28.99 -1.30
C HIS A 108 -1.92 -29.49 -2.12
N GLU A 109 -0.71 -29.02 -1.80
CA GLU A 109 0.59 -29.46 -2.36
C GLU A 109 1.10 -28.76 -3.64
N ILE A 110 0.35 -27.85 -4.27
CA ILE A 110 0.91 -27.13 -5.44
C ILE A 110 1.89 -26.02 -5.05
N VAL A 111 1.72 -25.42 -3.87
CA VAL A 111 2.58 -24.34 -3.38
C VAL A 111 3.65 -24.94 -2.47
N ASP A 112 4.90 -24.86 -2.91
CA ASP A 112 6.04 -25.30 -2.10
C ASP A 112 6.39 -24.24 -1.06
N SER A 113 6.74 -23.03 -1.48
CA SER A 113 7.24 -21.99 -0.57
C SER A 113 6.66 -20.62 -0.90
N VAL A 114 6.47 -19.79 0.12
CA VAL A 114 5.89 -18.45 0.01
C VAL A 114 6.74 -17.44 0.78
N TYR A 115 7.04 -16.32 0.13
CA TYR A 115 7.76 -15.19 0.71
C TYR A 115 6.94 -13.91 0.50
N LEU A 116 6.45 -13.34 1.59
CA LEU A 116 5.64 -12.13 1.60
C LEU A 116 6.49 -10.97 2.13
N LEU A 117 6.77 -9.98 1.29
CA LEU A 117 7.63 -8.84 1.63
C LEU A 117 6.76 -7.60 1.83
N GLY A 118 6.82 -6.99 3.02
CA GLY A 118 6.10 -5.74 3.31
C GLY A 118 4.59 -5.86 3.09
N ALA A 119 3.97 -6.97 3.51
CA ALA A 119 2.60 -7.30 3.15
C ALA A 119 1.58 -6.34 3.80
N PRO A 120 0.77 -5.62 3.00
CA PRO A 120 -0.32 -4.79 3.50
C PRO A 120 -1.53 -5.67 3.87
N VAL A 121 -1.39 -6.50 4.91
CA VAL A 121 -2.43 -7.44 5.38
C VAL A 121 -2.55 -7.32 6.89
N ALA A 122 -3.78 -7.09 7.37
CA ALA A 122 -4.12 -6.99 8.79
C ALA A 122 -5.27 -7.97 9.08
N GLU A 123 -4.91 -9.25 9.20
CA GLU A 123 -5.83 -10.37 9.41
C GLU A 123 -5.44 -11.13 10.69
N PRO A 124 -6.39 -11.78 11.39
CA PRO A 124 -6.10 -12.49 12.63
C PRO A 124 -5.25 -13.73 12.39
N ALA A 125 -4.52 -14.18 13.42
CA ALA A 125 -3.62 -15.35 13.35
C ALA A 125 -4.29 -16.62 12.81
N LYS A 126 -5.59 -16.81 13.05
CA LYS A 126 -6.36 -17.94 12.49
C LYS A 126 -6.40 -17.91 10.96
N THR A 127 -6.58 -16.76 10.34
CA THR A 127 -6.58 -16.59 8.88
C THR A 127 -5.19 -16.85 8.31
N TRP A 128 -4.13 -16.45 9.02
CA TRP A 128 -2.75 -16.78 8.66
C TRP A 128 -2.48 -18.28 8.70
N ALA A 129 -2.98 -18.98 9.71
CA ALA A 129 -2.87 -20.43 9.81
C ALA A 129 -3.57 -21.15 8.63
N LEU A 130 -4.73 -20.67 8.19
CA LEU A 130 -5.41 -21.18 7.00
C LEU A 130 -4.61 -20.92 5.72
N ALA A 131 -4.06 -19.72 5.55
CA ALA A 131 -3.21 -19.42 4.39
C ALA A 131 -1.90 -20.24 4.40
N ALA A 132 -1.35 -20.53 5.58
CA ALA A 132 -0.17 -21.37 5.72
C ALA A 132 -0.44 -22.86 5.48
N SER A 133 -1.66 -23.35 5.74
CA SER A 133 -1.97 -24.78 5.63
C SER A 133 -1.92 -25.34 4.20
N VAL A 134 -1.91 -24.48 3.18
CA VAL A 134 -1.78 -24.88 1.77
C VAL A 134 -0.34 -24.88 1.26
N VAL A 135 0.61 -24.42 2.08
CA VAL A 135 2.03 -24.33 1.73
C VAL A 135 2.76 -25.55 2.29
N ALA A 136 3.38 -26.35 1.42
CA ALA A 136 4.06 -27.58 1.83
C ALA A 136 5.40 -27.33 2.55
N GLY A 137 6.09 -26.27 2.16
CA GLY A 137 7.42 -25.87 2.63
C GLY A 137 7.38 -24.61 3.48
N ARG A 138 8.11 -23.57 3.08
CA ARG A 138 8.32 -22.39 3.94
C ARG A 138 7.24 -21.34 3.71
N PHE A 139 6.63 -20.85 4.78
CA PHE A 139 5.82 -19.63 4.78
C PHE A 139 6.58 -18.52 5.51
N VAL A 140 7.06 -17.51 4.80
CA VAL A 140 7.91 -16.45 5.35
C VAL A 140 7.24 -15.09 5.20
N ASN A 141 7.01 -14.42 6.33
CA ASN A 141 6.64 -13.00 6.35
C ASN A 141 7.88 -12.14 6.63
N VAL A 142 8.25 -11.31 5.66
CA VAL A 142 9.33 -10.33 5.78
C VAL A 142 8.71 -8.97 6.05
N TYR A 143 9.06 -8.40 7.20
CA TYR A 143 8.52 -7.14 7.68
C TYR A 143 9.64 -6.13 7.96
N SER A 144 9.29 -4.85 7.91
CA SER A 144 10.18 -3.76 8.33
C SER A 144 9.43 -2.82 9.26
N ARG A 145 9.93 -2.68 10.50
CA ARG A 145 9.39 -1.71 11.46
C ARG A 145 9.62 -0.25 11.02
N HIS A 146 10.50 -0.03 10.04
CA HIS A 146 10.86 1.29 9.51
C HIS A 146 10.21 1.59 8.16
N ASP A 147 9.23 0.80 7.71
CA ASP A 147 8.46 1.11 6.50
C ASP A 147 7.47 2.25 6.79
N TRP A 148 7.96 3.48 6.67
CA TRP A 148 7.19 4.69 6.92
C TRP A 148 6.00 4.84 5.97
N PHE A 149 6.13 4.35 4.73
CA PHE A 149 5.08 4.46 3.73
C PHE A 149 3.92 3.54 4.07
N LEU A 150 4.22 2.27 4.39
CA LEU A 150 3.19 1.32 4.80
C LEU A 150 2.53 1.76 6.11
N ALA A 151 3.31 2.27 7.07
CA ALA A 151 2.77 2.84 8.31
C ALA A 151 1.85 4.03 8.04
N PHE A 152 2.22 4.91 7.11
CA PHE A 152 1.41 6.06 6.73
C PHE A 152 0.12 5.66 6.01
N ALA A 153 0.22 4.81 4.97
CA ALA A 153 -0.90 4.38 4.15
C ALA A 153 -1.93 3.54 4.93
N PHE A 154 -1.50 2.72 5.91
CA PHE A 154 -2.44 2.00 6.76
C PHE A 154 -3.03 2.85 7.88
N ARG A 155 -2.33 3.89 8.35
CA ARG A 155 -2.84 4.80 9.37
C ARG A 155 -4.09 5.56 8.91
N SER A 156 -4.15 5.93 7.63
CA SER A 156 -5.30 6.66 7.07
C SER A 156 -6.50 5.76 6.74
N ILE A 157 -6.28 4.47 6.46
CA ILE A 157 -7.27 3.65 5.74
C ILE A 157 -7.88 2.52 6.57
N ASN A 158 -7.20 2.03 7.63
CA ASN A 158 -7.72 0.92 8.42
C ASN A 158 -7.55 1.16 9.92
N ALA A 159 -8.68 1.41 10.60
CA ALA A 159 -8.82 1.21 12.05
C ALA A 159 -8.88 -0.29 12.41
N SER A 160 -8.09 -1.12 11.73
CA SER A 160 -8.02 -2.55 12.02
C SER A 160 -7.30 -2.75 13.35
N HIS A 161 -7.96 -3.39 14.32
CA HIS A 161 -7.40 -3.73 15.62
C HIS A 161 -6.26 -4.77 15.55
N HIS A 162 -5.90 -5.23 14.35
CA HIS A 162 -4.90 -6.26 14.12
C HIS A 162 -3.58 -5.66 13.61
N PRO A 163 -2.43 -6.23 14.03
CA PRO A 163 -1.13 -5.80 13.57
C PRO A 163 -0.97 -6.06 12.06
N ILE A 164 -0.23 -5.19 11.38
CA ILE A 164 -0.03 -5.23 9.92
C ILE A 164 1.20 -6.06 9.62
N ALA A 165 1.06 -7.12 8.82
CA ALA A 165 2.12 -8.09 8.57
C ALA A 165 3.40 -7.49 7.99
N GLY A 166 3.33 -6.41 7.20
CA GLY A 166 4.51 -5.73 6.68
C GLY A 166 5.29 -4.89 7.70
N LEU A 167 4.70 -4.57 8.87
CA LEU A 167 5.33 -3.76 9.92
C LEU A 167 5.72 -4.58 11.15
N THR A 168 5.08 -5.72 11.37
CA THR A 168 5.22 -6.54 12.58
C THR A 168 5.34 -8.03 12.25
N PRO A 169 5.98 -8.83 13.12
CA PRO A 169 5.91 -10.28 12.99
C PRO A 169 4.45 -10.77 13.15
N ILE A 170 4.16 -11.90 12.49
CA ILE A 170 2.86 -12.60 12.52
C ILE A 170 2.92 -13.84 13.41
#